data_AF-A0A143Z1P5-F1
#
_entry.id   AF-A0A143Z1P5-F1
#
_cell.length_a   1.000
_cell.length_b   1.000
_cell.length_c   1.000
_cell.angle_alpha   90.00
_cell.angle_beta   90.00
_cell.angle_gamma   90.00
#
_symmetry.space_group_name_H-M   'P 1'
#
loop_
_entity.id
_entity.type
_entity.pdbx_description
1 polymer ?
#
loop_
_entity_poly.entity_id
_entity_poly.type
_entity_poly.pdbx_seq_one_letter_code
_entity_poly.pdbx_strand_id
1 'polypeptide(L)'
;MIKETRKRTEKVFEEYNDYQDRGMVKWLTAFSMEELTRSISAGKEEALKAIPILAQMNASEIDEVLTESLQKNRPVSIQLNQKDYLGRQTESIVGYFRGSLTGNKIFINNQWISLESIRNIQLLQEEKWFQIHVFTSNRMQIAGKNPTPTVSPIEENDTLDTEITWIEDFNQSEEWIE
;
A
#
# COMPACT_ATOMS: atom_id res chain seq x y z
N MET A 1 -88.85 -32.07 -3.43
CA MET A 1 -87.57 -32.78 -3.64
C MET A 1 -86.46 -31.75 -3.68
N ILE A 2 -85.65 -31.67 -2.62
CA ILE A 2 -84.56 -30.69 -2.53
C ILE A 2 -83.37 -31.28 -3.28
N LYS A 3 -82.94 -30.65 -4.37
CA LYS A 3 -81.72 -31.04 -5.10
C LYS A 3 -80.53 -30.55 -4.29
N GLU A 4 -79.78 -31.47 -3.68
CA GLU A 4 -78.47 -31.15 -3.12
C GLU A 4 -77.56 -30.60 -4.23
N THR A 5 -77.04 -29.40 -4.01
CA THR A 5 -76.03 -28.80 -4.88
C THR A 5 -74.69 -29.48 -4.61
N ARG A 6 -74.28 -30.37 -5.52
CA ARG A 6 -72.96 -30.99 -5.44
C ARG A 6 -71.90 -29.90 -5.59
N LYS A 7 -71.11 -29.67 -4.55
CA LYS A 7 -69.99 -28.73 -4.60
C LYS A 7 -68.94 -29.27 -5.59
N ARG A 8 -68.57 -28.44 -6.57
CA ARG A 8 -67.53 -28.77 -7.55
C ARG A 8 -66.18 -28.76 -6.83
N THR A 9 -65.51 -29.91 -6.79
CA THR A 9 -64.13 -29.99 -6.28
C THR A 9 -63.21 -29.22 -7.21
N GLU A 10 -62.37 -28.37 -6.62
CA GLU A 10 -61.38 -27.60 -7.36
C GLU A 10 -60.31 -28.52 -7.93
N LYS A 11 -59.89 -28.27 -9.17
CA LYS A 11 -58.81 -29.03 -9.79
C LYS A 11 -57.50 -28.49 -9.23
N VAL A 12 -56.93 -29.21 -8.27
CA VAL A 12 -55.56 -28.97 -7.79
C VAL A 12 -54.61 -29.66 -8.75
N PHE A 13 -53.74 -28.89 -9.40
CA PHE A 13 -52.72 -29.43 -10.27
C PHE A 13 -51.46 -29.60 -9.43
N GLU A 14 -51.13 -30.85 -9.12
CA GLU A 14 -49.84 -31.20 -8.51
C GLU A 14 -48.82 -31.34 -9.64
N GLU A 15 -47.67 -30.68 -9.49
CA GLU A 15 -46.60 -30.77 -10.47
C GLU A 15 -46.01 -32.18 -10.41
N TYR A 16 -46.35 -33.02 -11.39
CA TYR A 16 -45.93 -34.43 -11.45
C TYR A 16 -44.43 -34.63 -11.71
N ASN A 17 -43.68 -33.55 -11.91
CA ASN A 17 -42.28 -33.61 -12.28
C ASN A 17 -41.40 -33.23 -11.08
N ASP A 18 -40.81 -34.23 -10.44
CA ASP A 18 -39.80 -34.02 -9.39
C ASP A 18 -38.51 -33.38 -9.94
N TYR A 19 -38.32 -33.41 -11.27
CA TYR A 19 -37.15 -32.80 -11.91
C TYR A 19 -37.36 -31.31 -12.13
N GLN A 20 -36.80 -30.52 -11.22
CA GLN A 20 -36.50 -29.11 -11.43
C GLN A 20 -35.15 -29.01 -12.16
N ASP A 21 -35.12 -28.38 -13.34
CA ASP A 21 -33.86 -28.18 -14.07
C ASP A 21 -32.89 -27.38 -13.18
N ARG A 22 -31.73 -27.98 -12.88
CA ARG A 22 -30.69 -27.40 -12.01
C ARG A 22 -30.05 -26.13 -12.59
N GLY A 23 -30.50 -25.69 -13.76
CA GLY A 23 -29.86 -24.67 -14.57
C GLY A 23 -28.54 -25.19 -15.13
N MET A 24 -28.20 -24.79 -16.34
CA MET A 24 -26.88 -25.10 -16.90
C MET A 24 -25.81 -24.32 -16.13
N VAL A 25 -25.03 -24.99 -15.26
CA VAL A 25 -23.73 -24.47 -14.82
C VAL A 25 -22.81 -24.57 -16.01
N LYS A 26 -22.74 -23.50 -16.81
CA LYS A 26 -21.76 -23.39 -17.87
C LYS A 26 -20.39 -23.53 -17.23
N TRP A 27 -19.66 -24.56 -17.62
CA TRP A 27 -18.23 -24.69 -17.31
C TRP A 27 -17.61 -23.33 -17.62
N LEU A 28 -17.05 -22.65 -16.62
CA LEU A 28 -16.33 -21.39 -16.80
C LEU A 28 -15.11 -21.69 -17.69
N THR A 29 -15.32 -21.68 -19.01
CA THR A 29 -14.39 -22.19 -20.03
C THR A 29 -13.19 -21.29 -20.29
N ALA A 30 -12.77 -20.50 -19.32
CA ALA A 30 -11.48 -19.84 -19.37
C ALA A 30 -11.07 -19.44 -17.96
N PHE A 31 -10.21 -20.25 -17.33
CA PHE A 31 -9.17 -19.64 -16.53
C PHE A 31 -8.41 -18.73 -17.51
N SER A 32 -8.69 -17.44 -17.46
CA SER A 32 -7.92 -16.46 -18.22
C SER A 32 -6.47 -16.61 -17.82
N MET A 33 -5.58 -16.78 -18.81
CA MET A 33 -4.15 -16.83 -18.57
C MET A 33 -3.75 -15.66 -17.65
N GLU A 34 -2.88 -15.91 -16.68
CA GLU A 34 -2.45 -14.91 -15.70
C GLU A 34 -2.01 -13.60 -16.37
N GLU A 35 -1.29 -13.71 -17.49
CA GLU A 35 -0.83 -12.59 -18.31
C GLU A 35 -1.99 -11.70 -18.83
N LEU A 36 -3.10 -12.30 -19.24
CA LEU A 36 -4.27 -11.56 -19.72
C LEU A 36 -4.96 -10.84 -18.57
N THR A 37 -5.07 -11.48 -17.40
CA THR A 37 -5.64 -10.80 -16.24
C THR A 37 -4.79 -9.63 -15.77
N ARG A 38 -3.46 -9.78 -15.84
CA ARG A 38 -2.51 -8.72 -15.48
C ARG A 38 -2.58 -7.53 -16.43
N SER A 39 -2.70 -7.77 -17.74
CA SER A 39 -2.85 -6.68 -18.71
C SER A 39 -4.20 -5.96 -18.55
N ILE A 40 -5.28 -6.68 -18.26
CA ILE A 40 -6.59 -6.09 -17.96
C ILE A 40 -6.54 -5.26 -16.67
N SER A 41 -5.91 -5.78 -15.61
CA SER A 41 -5.80 -5.05 -14.35
C SER A 41 -4.96 -3.78 -14.51
N ALA A 42 -3.79 -3.87 -15.17
CA ALA A 42 -2.94 -2.72 -15.46
C ALA A 42 -3.67 -1.67 -16.30
N GLY A 43 -4.41 -2.09 -17.34
CA GLY A 43 -5.21 -1.18 -18.15
C GLY A 43 -6.34 -0.51 -17.36
N LYS A 44 -6.97 -1.24 -16.44
CA LYS A 44 -8.01 -0.70 -15.54
C LYS A 44 -7.42 0.31 -14.55
N GLU A 45 -6.26 0.02 -13.97
CA GLU A 45 -5.55 0.92 -13.06
C GLU A 45 -5.19 2.23 -13.76
N GLU A 46 -4.63 2.15 -14.96
CA GLU A 46 -4.30 3.33 -15.76
C GLU A 46 -5.56 4.10 -16.18
N ALA A 47 -6.64 3.40 -16.53
CA ALA A 47 -7.90 4.03 -16.87
C ALA A 47 -8.55 4.77 -15.67
N LEU A 48 -8.40 4.23 -14.45
CA LEU A 48 -8.93 4.81 -13.22
C LEU A 48 -8.01 5.86 -12.58
N LYS A 49 -6.75 5.95 -13.03
CA LYS A 49 -5.76 6.90 -12.53
C LYS A 49 -6.27 8.34 -12.70
N ALA A 50 -6.68 8.94 -11.59
CA ALA A 50 -7.11 10.34 -11.52
C ALA A 50 -6.01 11.16 -10.86
N ILE A 51 -5.27 11.93 -11.66
CA ILE A 51 -4.18 12.78 -11.18
C ILE A 51 -4.79 14.12 -10.71
N PRO A 52 -4.63 14.50 -9.43
CA PRO A 52 -5.17 15.76 -8.94
C PRO A 52 -4.45 16.94 -9.60
N ILE A 53 -5.24 17.93 -10.01
CA ILE A 53 -4.72 19.18 -10.57
C ILE A 53 -4.46 20.12 -9.39
N LEU A 54 -3.20 20.42 -9.11
CA LEU A 54 -2.82 21.34 -8.04
C LEU A 54 -3.11 22.79 -8.45
N ALA A 55 -3.14 23.68 -7.47
CA ALA A 55 -3.27 25.11 -7.72
C ALA A 55 -2.02 25.65 -8.43
N GLN A 56 -2.23 26.63 -9.32
CA GLN A 56 -1.12 27.30 -10.00
C GLN A 56 -0.37 28.18 -9.00
N MET A 57 0.94 27.98 -8.90
CA MET A 57 1.82 28.76 -8.03
C MET A 57 2.32 30.03 -8.72
N ASN A 58 2.73 31.00 -7.91
CA ASN A 58 3.39 32.19 -8.41
C ASN A 58 4.86 31.89 -8.77
N ALA A 59 5.45 32.67 -9.68
CA ALA A 59 6.85 32.55 -10.08
C ALA A 59 7.82 32.77 -8.90
N SER A 60 7.50 33.69 -7.98
CA SER A 60 8.31 33.93 -6.78
C SER A 60 8.32 32.72 -5.84
N GLU A 61 7.14 32.12 -5.59
CA GLU A 61 7.02 30.93 -4.74
C GLU A 61 7.76 29.74 -5.35
N ILE A 62 7.71 29.61 -6.69
CA ILE A 62 8.48 28.60 -7.42
C ILE A 62 9.98 28.78 -7.18
N ASP A 63 10.49 30.00 -7.26
CA ASP A 63 11.91 30.30 -7.07
C ASP A 63 12.37 30.03 -5.63
N GLU A 64 11.52 30.35 -4.65
CA GLU A 64 11.75 30.03 -3.23
C GLU A 64 11.88 28.51 -3.01
N VAL A 65 10.95 27.73 -3.56
CA VAL A 65 10.97 26.26 -3.44
C VAL A 65 12.18 25.65 -4.15
N LEU A 66 12.55 26.16 -5.33
CA LEU A 66 13.73 25.71 -6.05
C LEU A 66 15.02 26.02 -5.26
N THR A 67 15.11 27.22 -4.69
CA THR A 67 16.24 27.62 -3.84
C THR A 67 16.33 26.74 -2.59
N GLU A 68 15.20 26.47 -1.93
CA GLU A 68 15.12 25.57 -0.79
C GLU A 68 15.56 24.14 -1.17
N SER A 69 15.13 23.65 -2.33
CA SER A 69 15.51 22.32 -2.82
C SER A 69 17.01 22.18 -3.04
N LEU A 70 17.64 23.24 -3.57
CA LEU A 70 19.08 23.28 -3.79
C LEU A 70 19.85 23.33 -2.47
N GLN A 71 19.41 24.17 -1.53
CA GLN A 71 20.02 24.31 -0.21
C GLN A 71 19.93 23.01 0.61
N LYS A 72 18.78 22.34 0.58
CA LYS A 72 18.54 21.11 1.34
C LYS A 72 18.95 19.85 0.57
N ASN A 73 19.38 19.99 -0.69
CA ASN A 73 19.64 18.90 -1.63
C ASN A 73 18.50 17.85 -1.65
N ARG A 74 17.27 18.32 -1.84
CA ARG A 74 16.07 17.47 -1.82
C ARG A 74 15.44 17.37 -3.22
N PRO A 75 14.81 16.23 -3.53
CA PRO A 75 14.06 16.10 -4.77
C PRO A 75 12.80 16.97 -4.74
N VAL A 76 12.42 17.46 -5.91
CA VAL A 76 11.18 18.21 -6.14
C VAL A 76 10.24 17.41 -7.01
N SER A 77 8.94 17.52 -6.73
CA SER A 77 7.85 17.04 -7.57
C SER A 77 7.29 18.23 -8.35
N ILE A 78 7.26 18.11 -9.67
CA ILE A 78 6.84 19.20 -10.57
C ILE A 78 5.65 18.76 -11.39
N GLN A 79 4.56 19.50 -11.28
CA GLN A 79 3.42 19.37 -12.16
C GLN A 79 3.50 20.41 -13.27
N LEU A 80 3.45 19.97 -14.53
CA LEU A 80 3.40 20.85 -15.70
C LEU A 80 1.97 21.24 -16.04
N ASN A 81 1.75 22.33 -16.78
CA ASN A 81 0.46 22.72 -17.32
C ASN A 81 0.01 21.90 -18.55
N GLN A 82 0.72 20.81 -18.86
CA GLN A 82 0.45 19.97 -20.03
C GLN A 82 -0.62 18.92 -19.72
N LYS A 83 -1.51 18.71 -20.70
CA LYS A 83 -2.54 17.68 -20.69
C LYS A 83 -2.23 16.63 -21.74
N ASP A 84 -2.60 15.40 -21.43
CA ASP A 84 -2.45 14.25 -22.32
C ASP A 84 -3.51 14.24 -23.44
N TYR A 85 -3.39 13.32 -24.42
CA TYR A 85 -4.36 13.16 -25.52
C TYR A 85 -5.79 12.90 -25.02
N LEU A 86 -5.93 12.28 -23.84
CA LEU A 86 -7.19 12.03 -23.16
C LEU A 86 -7.73 13.25 -22.39
N GLY A 87 -7.05 14.40 -22.45
CA GLY A 87 -7.38 15.60 -21.68
C GLY A 87 -7.07 15.48 -20.17
N ARG A 88 -6.44 14.39 -19.74
CA ARG A 88 -5.99 14.15 -18.37
C ARG A 88 -4.75 14.98 -18.07
N GLN A 89 -4.53 15.28 -16.79
CA GLN A 89 -3.32 15.97 -16.36
C GLN A 89 -2.11 15.05 -16.46
N THR A 90 -0.97 15.58 -16.92
CA THR A 90 0.28 14.80 -16.96
C THR A 90 0.77 14.49 -15.55
N GLU A 91 1.44 13.35 -15.39
CA GLU A 91 2.09 12.96 -14.15
C GLU A 91 3.12 13.98 -13.68
N SER A 92 3.32 14.03 -12.36
CA SER A 92 4.33 14.92 -11.78
C SER A 92 5.72 14.34 -12.00
N ILE A 93 6.64 15.17 -12.47
CA ILE A 93 8.04 14.80 -12.70
C ILE A 93 8.77 14.95 -11.37
N VAL A 94 9.35 13.86 -10.89
CA VAL A 94 10.15 13.84 -9.67
C VAL A 94 11.63 13.87 -10.03
N GLY A 95 12.39 14.77 -9.42
CA GLY A 95 13.84 14.79 -9.62
C GLY A 95 14.57 15.85 -8.81
N TYR A 96 15.90 15.78 -8.87
CA TYR A 96 16.77 16.78 -8.26
C TYR A 96 16.95 17.96 -9.19
N PHE A 97 16.85 19.16 -8.62
CA PHE A 97 17.21 20.39 -9.32
C PHE A 97 18.72 20.55 -9.36
N ARG A 98 19.31 20.53 -10.56
CA ARG A 98 20.77 20.66 -10.75
C ARG A 98 21.22 22.04 -11.18
N GLY A 99 20.30 22.88 -11.67
CA GLY A 99 20.62 24.23 -12.11
C GLY A 99 19.62 24.77 -13.13
N SER A 100 19.80 26.06 -13.44
CA SER A 100 19.04 26.79 -14.43
C SER A 100 19.92 27.19 -15.62
N LEU A 101 19.30 27.36 -16.78
CA LEU A 101 19.92 27.88 -18.00
C LEU A 101 19.39 29.28 -18.29
N THR A 102 20.22 30.12 -18.91
CA THR A 102 19.83 31.44 -19.44
C THR A 102 18.61 31.31 -20.35
N GLY A 103 17.47 31.86 -19.93
CA GLY A 103 16.18 31.73 -20.61
C GLY A 103 15.11 30.96 -19.83
N ASN A 104 15.14 30.99 -18.50
CA ASN A 104 14.10 30.47 -17.62
C ASN A 104 13.80 28.97 -17.79
N LYS A 105 14.85 28.18 -18.10
CA LYS A 105 14.76 26.72 -18.16
C LYS A 105 15.51 26.09 -17.00
N ILE A 106 14.94 25.06 -16.42
CA ILE A 106 15.51 24.29 -15.32
C ILE A 106 15.88 22.88 -15.79
N PHE A 107 16.95 22.33 -15.24
CA PHE A 107 17.40 20.98 -15.54
C PHE A 107 17.03 20.00 -14.43
N ILE A 108 16.11 19.09 -14.74
CA ILE A 108 15.54 18.14 -13.78
C ILE A 108 15.35 16.79 -14.48
N ASN A 109 15.79 15.71 -13.82
CA ASN A 109 15.67 14.33 -14.31
C ASN A 109 16.12 14.16 -15.79
N ASN A 110 17.29 14.73 -16.12
CA ASN A 110 17.87 14.69 -17.47
C ASN A 110 17.06 15.42 -18.56
N GLN A 111 16.06 16.23 -18.21
CA GLN A 111 15.27 17.01 -19.14
C GLN A 111 15.31 18.51 -18.81
N TRP A 112 15.22 19.34 -19.86
CA TRP A 112 15.04 20.78 -19.74
C TRP A 112 13.56 21.12 -19.69
N ILE A 113 13.14 21.82 -18.64
CA ILE A 113 11.76 22.23 -18.40
C ILE A 113 11.71 23.76 -18.36
N SER A 114 10.78 24.38 -19.08
CA SER A 114 10.56 25.83 -19.01
C SER A 114 9.77 26.20 -17.76
N LEU A 115 10.22 27.21 -17.00
CA LEU A 115 9.54 27.70 -15.79
C LEU A 115 8.08 28.11 -16.06
N GLU A 116 7.80 28.70 -17.22
CA GLU A 116 6.45 29.11 -17.62
C GLU A 116 5.48 27.93 -17.82
N SER A 117 6.02 26.76 -18.13
CA SER A 117 5.22 25.54 -18.31
C SER A 117 4.88 24.85 -16.99
N ILE A 118 5.49 25.29 -15.88
CA ILE A 118 5.29 24.72 -14.56
C ILE A 118 3.99 25.25 -13.96
N ARG A 119 3.20 24.34 -13.40
CA ARG A 119 1.98 24.66 -12.68
C ARG A 119 2.24 24.78 -11.18
N ASN A 120 2.87 23.75 -10.62
CA ASN A 120 3.08 23.61 -9.19
C ASN A 120 4.38 22.84 -8.93
N ILE A 121 5.12 23.23 -7.90
CA ILE A 121 6.31 22.53 -7.42
C ILE A 121 6.13 22.22 -5.94
N GLN A 122 6.42 20.99 -5.55
CA GLN A 122 6.42 20.57 -4.15
C GLN A 122 7.76 19.95 -3.80
N LEU A 123 8.28 20.31 -2.63
CA LEU A 123 9.45 19.65 -2.07
C LEU A 123 9.05 18.27 -1.56
N LEU A 124 9.68 17.22 -2.04
CA LEU A 124 9.47 15.89 -1.51
C LEU A 124 10.27 15.72 -0.22
N GLN A 125 9.58 15.32 0.85
CA GLN A 125 10.23 14.94 2.08
C GLN A 125 10.65 13.48 1.95
N GLU A 126 11.97 13.24 1.95
CA GLU A 126 12.49 11.88 2.05
C GLU A 126 12.24 11.36 3.46
N GLU A 127 11.59 10.19 3.55
CA GLU A 127 11.55 9.46 4.80
C GLU A 127 12.95 8.95 5.11
N LYS A 128 13.43 9.21 6.33
CA LYS A 128 14.74 8.71 6.75
C LYS A 128 14.70 7.19 6.75
N TRP A 129 15.73 6.54 6.20
CA TRP A 129 15.78 5.09 6.01
C TRP A 129 15.43 4.26 7.26
N PHE A 130 15.76 4.74 8.46
CA PHE A 130 15.47 4.04 9.72
C PHE A 130 14.01 4.20 10.21
N GLN A 131 13.24 5.11 9.63
CA GLN A 131 11.81 5.32 9.92
C GLN A 131 10.90 4.50 9.00
N ILE A 132 11.47 3.84 7.99
CA ILE A 132 10.73 2.99 7.07
C ILE A 132 10.13 1.81 7.86
N HIS A 133 8.82 1.60 7.71
CA HIS A 133 7.99 0.64 8.46
C HIS A 133 8.50 -0.81 8.49
N VAL A 134 9.41 -1.18 7.58
CA VAL A 134 10.10 -2.49 7.58
C VAL A 134 10.78 -2.75 8.94
N PHE A 135 11.30 -1.72 9.61
CA PHE A 135 11.94 -1.84 10.93
C PHE A 135 10.96 -1.76 12.11
N THR A 136 9.79 -1.17 11.91
CA THR A 136 8.79 -0.94 12.98
C THR A 136 8.05 -2.24 13.34
N SER A 137 7.79 -3.09 12.34
CA SER A 137 7.14 -4.40 12.53
C SER A 137 7.92 -5.30 13.48
N ASN A 138 9.25 -5.21 13.51
CA ASN A 138 10.09 -6.02 14.40
C ASN A 138 10.04 -5.49 15.84
N ARG A 139 9.96 -4.16 16.03
CA ARG A 139 9.91 -3.54 17.36
C ARG A 139 8.61 -3.85 18.12
N MET A 140 7.48 -3.96 17.40
CA MET A 140 6.20 -4.36 18.01
C MET A 140 6.15 -5.86 18.36
N GLN A 141 6.90 -6.72 17.65
CA GLN A 141 6.98 -8.15 18.00
C GLN A 141 7.85 -8.42 19.24
N ILE A 142 8.88 -7.60 19.47
CA ILE A 142 9.72 -7.69 20.68
C ILE A 142 8.96 -7.16 21.91
N ALA A 143 8.17 -6.10 21.76
CA ALA A 143 7.39 -5.52 22.86
C ALA A 143 6.15 -6.34 23.26
N GLY A 144 5.65 -7.21 22.37
CA GLY A 144 4.44 -8.01 22.61
C GLY A 144 4.67 -9.39 23.24
N LYS A 145 5.91 -9.74 23.63
CA LYS A 145 6.25 -11.12 24.05
C LYS A 145 6.77 -11.29 25.47
N ASN A 146 6.87 -10.22 26.26
CA ASN A 146 7.13 -10.34 27.70
C ASN A 146 5.82 -10.07 28.45
N PRO A 147 5.09 -11.11 28.90
CA PRO A 147 4.11 -10.89 29.95
C PRO A 147 4.86 -10.35 31.16
N THR A 148 4.51 -9.12 31.56
CA THR A 148 4.88 -8.55 32.85
C THR A 148 4.48 -9.58 33.92
N PRO A 149 5.40 -10.10 34.73
CA PRO A 149 4.98 -10.98 35.82
C PRO A 149 4.13 -10.15 36.77
N THR A 150 2.84 -10.45 36.81
CA THR A 150 1.92 -10.01 37.85
C THR A 150 2.44 -10.56 39.17
N VAL A 151 3.21 -9.76 39.89
CA VAL A 151 3.56 -10.04 41.28
C VAL A 151 2.31 -9.79 42.12
N SER A 152 1.59 -10.88 42.40
CA SER A 152 0.73 -10.96 43.59
C SER A 152 1.61 -10.99 44.84
N PRO A 153 1.23 -10.33 45.95
CA PRO A 153 2.03 -10.31 47.18
C PRO A 153 2.17 -11.73 47.73
N ILE A 154 3.40 -12.22 47.84
CA ILE A 154 3.71 -13.47 48.54
C ILE A 154 4.51 -13.08 49.78
N GLU A 155 3.98 -13.56 50.90
CA GLU A 155 4.41 -13.32 52.27
C GLU A 155 5.89 -13.66 52.49
N GLU A 156 6.56 -12.82 53.27
CA GLU A 156 7.89 -13.05 53.82
C GLU A 156 7.91 -14.37 54.60
N ASN A 157 8.89 -15.24 54.32
CA ASN A 157 9.58 -16.04 55.33
C ASN A 157 10.87 -16.67 54.75
N ASP A 158 11.99 -16.15 55.24
CA ASP A 158 13.19 -16.85 55.71
C ASP A 158 14.02 -17.78 54.79
N THR A 159 15.22 -17.25 54.48
CA THR A 159 16.56 -17.87 54.54
C THR A 159 16.82 -19.18 53.77
N LEU A 160 17.79 -19.14 52.84
CA LEU A 160 19.19 -19.49 53.10
C LEU A 160 20.05 -19.40 51.82
N ASP A 161 21.30 -19.04 52.05
CA ASP A 161 22.41 -18.84 51.13
C ASP A 161 22.64 -19.98 50.13
N THR A 162 22.82 -19.65 48.85
CA THR A 162 23.77 -20.34 47.98
C THR A 162 24.30 -19.38 46.91
N GLU A 163 25.61 -19.23 46.93
CA GLU A 163 26.46 -18.45 46.03
C GLU A 163 26.37 -18.97 44.58
N ILE A 164 26.28 -18.06 43.60
CA ILE A 164 26.28 -18.39 42.17
C ILE A 164 27.70 -18.13 41.64
N THR A 165 28.48 -19.20 41.51
CA THR A 165 29.75 -19.23 40.79
C THR A 165 29.56 -19.90 39.43
N TRP A 166 29.37 -19.14 38.35
CA TRP A 166 29.48 -19.64 36.97
C TRP A 166 29.89 -18.51 36.01
N ILE A 167 31.14 -18.05 36.16
CA ILE A 167 31.95 -17.56 35.04
C ILE A 167 33.06 -18.60 34.92
N GLU A 168 33.30 -19.06 33.69
CA GLU A 168 34.25 -20.12 33.28
C GLU A 168 33.59 -21.47 33.02
N ASP A 169 33.05 -21.63 31.81
CA ASP A 169 33.03 -22.91 31.08
C ASP A 169 32.74 -22.65 29.58
N PHE A 170 33.57 -21.82 28.95
CA PHE A 170 33.47 -21.53 27.50
C PHE A 170 34.70 -21.94 26.69
N ASN A 171 35.69 -22.64 27.23
CA ASN A 171 36.79 -23.12 26.39
C ASN A 171 37.34 -24.46 26.87
N GLN A 172 36.79 -25.54 26.32
CA GLN A 172 37.56 -26.74 26.00
C GLN A 172 36.80 -27.55 24.94
N SER A 173 36.90 -27.06 23.70
CA SER A 173 36.86 -27.94 22.54
C SER A 173 38.27 -28.45 22.33
N GLU A 174 38.51 -29.74 22.52
CA GLU A 174 39.42 -30.59 21.74
C GLU A 174 39.49 -31.97 22.38
N GLU A 175 39.70 -32.98 21.50
CA GLU A 175 40.32 -34.28 21.78
C GLU A 175 39.45 -35.55 21.71
N TRP A 176 39.39 -36.07 20.48
CA TRP A 176 39.54 -37.46 20.01
C TRP A 176 38.48 -38.53 20.38
N ILE A 177 37.80 -39.03 19.34
CA ILE A 177 37.22 -40.37 19.29
C ILE A 177 38.21 -41.26 18.54
N GLU A 178 38.66 -42.35 19.18
CA GLU A 178 39.13 -43.57 18.51
C GLU A 178 37.95 -44.48 18.16
#